data_AF-A0A2E5PU48-F1
#
_entry.id   AF-A0A2E5PU48-F1
#
_cell.length_a   1.000
_cell.length_b   1.000
_cell.length_c   1.000
_cell.angle_alpha   90.00
_cell.angle_beta   90.00
_cell.angle_gamma   90.00
#
_symmetry.space_group_name_H-M   'P 1'
#
loop_
_entity.id
_entity.type
_entity.pdbx_description
1 polymer ?
#
loop_
_entity_poly.entity_id
_entity_poly.type
_entity_poly.pdbx_seq_one_letter_code
_entity_poly.pdbx_strand_id
1 'polypeptide(L)'
;MPVQYLNIYLIGVLGAAVAVIVGIGFSYTGMSQLGFDVYRGMEMTTYYLDKNRYDLYMNAMVYCITFAAALMLILAVILIPSSEQVQKRMSATPYGTPAIGTPPSAIEAPPMEMEIPQFEAPELTPELEDYSLEDEGLGMEGMDGNDSDVVSGSGRITDESHESFLRDHTDTAIKFLMRKDLDDSELKADDEQVHEEWQKRGLSRGKLRKHVMKLMDWDNIPEIAVNEILNQVREKINS
;
A
#
# COMPACT_ATOMS: atom_id res chain seq x y z
N MET A 1 -29.80 -4.65 -37.67
CA MET A 1 -28.49 -4.43 -38.31
C MET A 1 -27.46 -5.21 -37.49
N PRO A 2 -26.63 -6.09 -38.08
CA PRO A 2 -25.70 -6.89 -37.30
C PRO A 2 -24.62 -5.97 -36.73
N VAL A 3 -24.53 -5.90 -35.40
CA VAL A 3 -23.51 -5.10 -34.73
C VAL A 3 -22.16 -5.76 -34.99
N GLN A 4 -21.27 -5.07 -35.69
CA GLN A 4 -19.91 -5.55 -35.91
C GLN A 4 -19.18 -5.52 -34.57
N TYR A 5 -19.16 -6.66 -33.88
CA TYR A 5 -18.48 -6.83 -32.58
C TYR A 5 -17.03 -6.34 -32.63
N LEU A 6 -16.36 -6.48 -33.78
CA LEU A 6 -15.01 -5.94 -34.01
C LEU A 6 -14.92 -4.42 -33.76
N ASN A 7 -15.90 -3.64 -34.20
CA ASN A 7 -15.90 -2.19 -34.00
C ASN A 7 -16.13 -1.84 -32.53
N ILE A 8 -16.94 -2.63 -31.80
CA ILE A 8 -17.16 -2.44 -30.37
C ILE A 8 -15.87 -2.68 -29.58
N TYR A 9 -15.15 -3.77 -29.89
CA TYR A 9 -13.87 -4.05 -29.25
C TYR A 9 -12.82 -2.98 -29.56
N LEU A 10 -12.76 -2.53 -30.81
CA LEU A 10 -11.82 -1.49 -31.22
C LEU A 10 -12.10 -0.16 -30.49
N ILE A 11 -13.35 0.26 -30.42
CA ILE A 11 -13.76 1.47 -29.68
C ILE A 11 -13.47 1.30 -28.19
N GLY A 12 -13.72 0.13 -27.61
CA GLY A 12 -13.44 -0.17 -26.21
C GLY A 12 -11.95 -0.08 -25.87
N VAL A 13 -11.08 -0.68 -26.69
CA VAL A 13 -9.62 -0.65 -26.48
C VAL A 13 -9.08 0.77 -26.66
N LEU A 14 -9.54 1.50 -27.68
CA LEU A 14 -9.09 2.86 -27.96
C LEU A 14 -9.58 3.84 -26.87
N GLY A 15 -10.83 3.68 -26.41
CA GLY A 15 -11.38 4.44 -25.29
C GLY A 15 -10.63 4.16 -23.98
N ALA A 16 -10.30 2.90 -23.71
CA ALA A 16 -9.51 2.51 -22.53
C ALA A 16 -8.09 3.10 -22.59
N ALA A 17 -7.43 3.07 -23.75
CA ALA A 17 -6.11 3.68 -23.93
C ALA A 17 -6.13 5.21 -23.71
N VAL A 18 -7.14 5.90 -24.24
CA VAL A 18 -7.30 7.35 -24.01
C VAL A 18 -7.56 7.65 -22.54
N ALA A 19 -8.42 6.88 -21.88
CA ALA A 19 -8.71 7.05 -20.45
C ALA A 19 -7.46 6.88 -19.58
N VAL A 20 -6.59 5.93 -19.90
CA VAL A 20 -5.29 5.75 -19.22
C VAL A 20 -4.40 6.97 -19.39
N ILE A 21 -4.24 7.46 -20.62
CA ILE A 21 -3.37 8.61 -20.90
C ILE A 21 -3.87 9.86 -20.15
N VAL A 22 -5.18 10.09 -20.15
CA VAL A 22 -5.81 11.19 -19.41
C VAL A 22 -5.61 11.01 -17.90
N GLY A 23 -5.80 9.80 -17.38
CA GLY A 23 -5.61 9.48 -15.96
C GLY A 23 -4.17 9.73 -15.50
N ILE A 24 -3.17 9.28 -16.27
CA ILE A 24 -1.75 9.53 -15.98
C ILE A 24 -1.47 11.04 -15.98
N GLY A 25 -1.94 11.77 -16.99
CA GLY A 25 -1.73 13.22 -17.08
C GLY A 25 -2.37 13.98 -15.91
N PHE A 26 -3.58 13.61 -15.51
CA PHE A 26 -4.27 14.20 -14.36
C PHE A 26 -3.55 13.93 -13.05
N SER A 27 -3.16 12.68 -12.79
CA SER A 27 -2.43 12.31 -11.58
C SER A 27 -1.07 13.00 -11.51
N TYR A 28 -0.31 13.03 -12.62
CA TYR A 28 0.98 13.71 -12.68
C TYR A 28 0.87 15.22 -12.41
N THR A 29 -0.14 15.86 -12.99
CA THR A 29 -0.40 17.28 -12.77
C THR A 29 -0.86 17.56 -11.33
N GLY A 30 -1.64 16.67 -10.74
CA GLY A 30 -2.05 16.77 -9.33
C GLY A 30 -0.86 16.67 -8.37
N MET A 31 0.07 15.75 -8.63
CA MET A 31 1.27 15.57 -7.82
C MET A 31 2.23 16.76 -7.91
N SER A 32 2.45 17.32 -9.10
CA SER A 32 3.36 18.45 -9.28
C SER A 32 2.85 19.76 -8.66
N GLN A 33 1.55 19.87 -8.40
CA GLN A 33 0.96 21.01 -7.66
C GLN A 33 1.06 20.83 -6.14
N LEU A 34 1.22 19.59 -5.68
CA LEU A 34 1.20 19.23 -4.26
C LEU A 34 2.59 18.88 -3.71
N GLY A 35 3.60 18.78 -4.58
CA GLY A 35 4.99 18.58 -4.21
C GLY A 35 5.90 19.53 -4.97
N PHE A 36 6.92 20.05 -4.29
CA PHE A 36 8.02 20.76 -4.95
C PHE A 36 9.34 20.15 -4.51
N ASP A 37 10.22 19.96 -5.48
CA ASP A 37 11.56 19.44 -5.23
C ASP A 37 12.49 20.61 -4.95
N VAL A 38 13.10 20.61 -3.77
CA VAL A 38 14.14 21.57 -3.42
C VAL A 38 15.48 20.90 -3.63
N TYR A 39 16.28 21.48 -4.51
CA TYR A 39 17.63 21.00 -4.76
C TYR A 39 18.57 21.53 -3.66
N ARG A 40 19.06 20.66 -2.78
CA ARG A 40 20.09 20.98 -1.80
C ARG A 40 21.38 20.23 -2.15
N GLY A 41 22.25 20.89 -2.91
CA GLY A 41 23.59 20.37 -3.21
C GLY A 41 23.58 19.18 -4.16
N MET A 42 23.54 17.95 -3.64
CA MET A 42 23.46 16.70 -4.42
C MET A 42 22.20 15.87 -4.13
N GLU A 43 21.35 16.30 -3.19
CA GLU A 43 20.14 15.58 -2.81
C GLU A 43 18.89 16.35 -3.25
N MET A 44 17.99 15.62 -3.91
CA MET A 44 16.67 16.09 -4.32
C MET A 44 15.69 15.71 -3.22
N THR A 45 15.28 16.67 -2.41
CA THR A 45 14.29 16.44 -1.35
C THR A 45 12.93 16.95 -1.82
N THR A 46 11.97 16.03 -1.94
CA THR A 46 10.58 16.36 -2.30
C THR A 46 9.83 16.81 -1.06
N TYR A 47 9.33 18.04 -1.07
CA TYR A 47 8.47 18.57 -0.01
C TYR A 47 7.01 18.50 -0.44
N TYR A 48 6.17 17.88 0.39
CA TYR A 48 4.74 17.74 0.14
C TYR A 48 3.95 18.82 0.87
N LEU A 49 3.08 19.56 0.17
CA LEU A 49 2.16 20.52 0.79
C LEU A 49 0.99 19.83 1.50
N ASP A 50 0.47 18.75 0.92
CA ASP A 50 -0.61 17.93 1.46
C ASP A 50 -0.34 16.46 1.12
N LYS A 51 0.18 15.72 2.10
CA LYS A 51 0.62 14.33 1.91
C LYS A 51 -0.54 13.40 1.55
N ASN A 52 -1.70 13.57 2.17
CA ASN A 52 -2.85 12.70 1.90
C ASN A 52 -3.36 12.85 0.47
N ARG A 53 -3.43 14.09 -0.04
CA ARG A 53 -3.79 14.32 -1.45
C ARG A 53 -2.70 13.86 -2.41
N TYR A 54 -1.43 14.05 -2.07
CA TYR A 54 -0.32 13.56 -2.89
C TYR A 54 -0.37 12.03 -3.02
N ASP A 55 -0.54 11.32 -1.91
CA ASP A 55 -0.64 9.86 -1.86
C ASP A 55 -1.86 9.35 -2.65
N LEU A 56 -2.98 10.08 -2.63
CA LEU A 56 -4.14 9.77 -3.47
C LEU A 56 -3.80 9.83 -4.97
N TYR A 57 -3.09 10.87 -5.43
CA TYR A 57 -2.68 10.99 -6.84
C TYR A 57 -1.59 9.97 -7.21
N MET A 58 -0.67 9.65 -6.29
CA MET A 58 0.31 8.58 -6.47
C MET A 58 -0.38 7.23 -6.65
N ASN A 59 -1.33 6.89 -5.79
CA ASN A 59 -2.12 5.66 -5.90
C ASN A 59 -2.89 5.63 -7.22
N ALA A 60 -3.53 6.75 -7.61
CA ALA A 60 -4.19 6.87 -8.90
C ALA A 60 -3.24 6.66 -10.10
N MET A 61 -2.00 7.14 -10.01
CA MET A 61 -0.97 6.91 -11.04
C MET A 61 -0.62 5.41 -11.13
N VAL A 62 -0.41 4.75 -10.00
CA VAL A 62 -0.12 3.30 -9.93
C VAL A 62 -1.26 2.49 -10.57
N TYR A 63 -2.51 2.84 -10.27
CA TYR A 63 -3.67 2.19 -10.90
C TYR A 63 -3.72 2.42 -12.42
N CYS A 64 -3.39 3.62 -12.90
CA CYS A 64 -3.35 3.88 -14.34
C CYS A 64 -2.26 3.07 -15.05
N ILE A 65 -1.07 2.96 -14.47
CA ILE A 65 0.07 2.21 -15.05
C ILE A 65 -0.22 0.71 -15.07
N THR A 66 -0.78 0.17 -13.99
CA THR A 66 -1.17 -1.25 -13.92
C THR A 66 -2.25 -1.58 -14.96
N PHE A 67 -3.26 -0.73 -15.11
CA PHE A 67 -4.26 -0.89 -16.15
C PHE A 67 -3.68 -0.75 -17.57
N ALA A 68 -2.71 0.15 -17.77
CA ALA A 68 -1.97 0.27 -19.03
C ALA A 68 -1.21 -1.03 -19.38
N ALA A 69 -0.53 -1.61 -18.39
CA ALA A 69 0.19 -2.87 -18.55
C ALA A 69 -0.78 -4.03 -18.87
N ALA A 70 -1.93 -4.08 -18.20
CA ALA A 70 -2.97 -5.06 -18.49
C ALA A 70 -3.53 -4.92 -19.92
N LEU A 71 -3.81 -3.70 -20.37
CA LEU A 71 -4.24 -3.44 -21.75
C LEU A 71 -3.18 -3.87 -22.77
N MET A 72 -1.89 -3.63 -22.49
CA MET A 72 -0.79 -4.07 -23.33
C MET A 72 -0.71 -5.60 -23.41
N LEU A 73 -0.90 -6.31 -22.29
CA LEU A 73 -0.94 -7.78 -22.29
C LEU A 73 -2.13 -8.32 -23.09
N ILE A 74 -3.31 -7.73 -22.94
CA ILE A 74 -4.50 -8.11 -23.72
C ILE A 74 -4.26 -7.89 -25.22
N LEU A 75 -3.66 -6.75 -25.58
CA LEU A 75 -3.31 -6.43 -26.97
C LEU A 75 -2.28 -7.44 -27.51
N ALA A 76 -1.27 -7.80 -26.72
CA ALA A 76 -0.29 -8.82 -27.07
C ALA A 76 -0.95 -10.18 -27.32
N VAL A 77 -1.90 -10.60 -26.48
CA VAL A 77 -2.67 -11.84 -26.66
C VAL A 77 -3.49 -11.82 -27.95
N ILE A 78 -4.08 -10.68 -28.31
CA ILE A 78 -4.84 -10.53 -29.57
C ILE A 78 -3.91 -10.55 -30.80
N LEU A 79 -2.69 -9.99 -30.67
CA LEU A 79 -1.73 -9.94 -31.78
C LEU A 79 -1.01 -11.27 -32.03
N ILE A 80 -0.87 -12.14 -31.03
CA ILE A 80 -0.28 -13.48 -31.23
C ILE A 80 -1.27 -14.31 -32.06
N PRO A 81 -0.93 -14.66 -33.32
CA PRO A 81 -1.84 -15.43 -34.17
C PRO A 81 -2.01 -16.83 -33.59
N SER A 82 -3.24 -17.30 -33.45
CA SER A 82 -3.49 -18.67 -32.99
C SER A 82 -2.95 -19.69 -34.01
N SER A 83 -2.48 -20.84 -33.54
CA SER A 83 -1.95 -21.93 -34.39
C SER A 83 -2.93 -22.33 -35.51
N GLU A 84 -4.23 -22.28 -35.23
CA GLU A 84 -5.29 -22.55 -36.20
C GLU A 84 -5.40 -21.48 -37.30
N GLN A 85 -5.21 -20.20 -36.97
CA GLN A 85 -5.21 -19.10 -37.95
C GLN A 85 -3.98 -19.15 -38.85
N VAL A 86 -2.85 -19.58 -38.31
CA VAL A 86 -1.60 -19.80 -39.07
C VAL A 86 -1.78 -20.96 -40.06
N GLN A 87 -2.36 -22.08 -39.61
CA GLN A 87 -2.66 -23.23 -40.47
C GLN A 87 -3.65 -22.88 -41.59
N LYS A 88 -4.69 -22.09 -41.30
CA LYS A 88 -5.66 -21.64 -42.31
C LYS A 88 -5.04 -20.73 -43.37
N ARG A 89 -4.05 -19.90 -43.00
CA ARG A 89 -3.28 -19.06 -43.94
C ARG A 89 -2.31 -19.88 -44.79
N MET A 90 -1.73 -20.95 -44.23
CA MET A 90 -0.90 -21.90 -44.96
C MET A 90 -1.70 -22.78 -45.92
N SER A 91 -2.94 -23.13 -45.58
CA SER A 91 -3.81 -23.95 -46.44
C SER A 91 -4.51 -23.17 -47.55
N ALA A 92 -4.58 -21.84 -47.45
CA ALA A 92 -5.31 -20.98 -48.38
C ALA A 92 -4.42 -20.29 -49.43
N THR A 93 -3.17 -20.71 -49.61
CA THR A 93 -2.28 -20.16 -50.65
C THR A 93 -2.40 -20.98 -51.95
N PRO A 94 -2.97 -20.45 -53.05
CA PRO A 94 -2.86 -21.06 -54.36
C PRO A 94 -1.57 -20.55 -55.02
N TYR A 95 -0.63 -21.47 -55.23
CA TYR A 95 0.53 -21.35 -56.14
C TYR A 95 1.68 -20.40 -55.74
N GLY A 96 2.86 -20.97 -55.47
CA GLY A 96 4.12 -20.23 -55.48
C GLY A 96 5.29 -20.84 -54.70
N THR A 97 5.81 -21.99 -55.14
CA THR A 97 7.14 -22.59 -54.81
C THR A 97 7.44 -23.06 -53.37
N PRO A 98 7.92 -24.31 -53.20
CA PRO A 98 8.28 -24.87 -51.89
C PRO A 98 9.75 -24.55 -51.55
N ALA A 99 10.00 -24.09 -50.32
CA ALA A 99 11.31 -24.18 -49.68
C ALA A 99 11.20 -25.16 -48.50
N ILE A 100 11.51 -26.42 -48.83
CA ILE A 100 12.16 -27.47 -48.04
C ILE A 100 12.21 -27.23 -46.51
N GLY A 101 11.54 -28.12 -45.78
CA GLY A 101 11.70 -28.31 -44.33
C GLY A 101 10.58 -29.18 -43.79
N THR A 102 10.75 -30.50 -43.87
CA THR A 102 9.80 -31.57 -43.51
C THR A 102 9.13 -31.44 -42.12
N PRO A 103 7.88 -31.93 -41.96
CA PRO A 103 7.08 -31.84 -40.73
C PRO A 103 7.55 -32.86 -39.67
N PRO A 104 7.36 -32.61 -38.35
CA PRO A 104 7.55 -33.67 -37.37
C PRO A 104 6.37 -34.64 -37.44
N SER A 105 6.73 -35.91 -37.62
CA SER A 105 5.85 -37.07 -37.53
C SER A 105 5.14 -37.15 -36.18
N ALA A 106 3.94 -37.73 -36.25
CA ALA A 106 3.16 -38.22 -35.13
C ALA A 106 3.99 -39.05 -34.14
N ILE A 107 3.85 -38.75 -32.85
CA ILE A 107 4.01 -39.72 -31.77
C ILE A 107 2.81 -39.54 -30.83
N GLU A 108 2.08 -40.63 -30.65
CA GLU A 108 0.87 -40.79 -29.84
C GLU A 108 1.25 -41.39 -28.47
N ALA A 109 0.61 -40.88 -27.39
CA ALA A 109 0.45 -41.42 -26.02
C ALA A 109 1.69 -41.50 -25.07
N PRO A 110 1.54 -41.43 -23.71
CA PRO A 110 0.36 -41.71 -22.85
C PRO A 110 0.05 -40.62 -21.77
N PRO A 111 -0.99 -40.76 -20.92
CA PRO A 111 -1.50 -39.69 -20.08
C PRO A 111 -0.67 -39.56 -18.79
N MET A 112 -0.21 -38.36 -18.47
CA MET A 112 0.22 -38.04 -17.12
C MET A 112 -0.87 -37.19 -16.47
N GLU A 113 -1.61 -37.81 -15.56
CA GLU A 113 -2.40 -37.11 -14.54
C GLU A 113 -1.43 -36.18 -13.80
N MET A 114 -1.52 -34.88 -14.05
CA MET A 114 -0.96 -33.90 -13.12
C MET A 114 -2.01 -33.69 -12.03
N GLU A 115 -1.72 -34.23 -10.84
CA GLU A 115 -2.36 -33.84 -9.60
C GLU A 115 -2.41 -32.31 -9.51
N ILE A 116 -3.61 -31.79 -9.30
CA ILE A 116 -3.84 -30.38 -9.00
C ILE A 116 -3.23 -30.16 -7.61
N PRO A 117 -2.20 -29.32 -7.43
CA PRO A 117 -1.79 -28.93 -6.10
C PRO A 117 -2.96 -28.14 -5.50
N GLN A 118 -3.57 -28.69 -4.45
CA GLN A 118 -4.54 -27.94 -3.66
C GLN A 118 -3.83 -26.69 -3.14
N PHE A 119 -4.28 -25.53 -3.60
CA PHE A 119 -3.82 -24.26 -3.08
C PHE A 119 -4.44 -24.09 -1.68
N GLU A 120 -3.66 -24.36 -0.64
CA GLU A 120 -4.01 -23.97 0.72
C GLU A 120 -4.15 -22.45 0.77
N ALA A 121 -5.32 -22.00 1.22
CA ALA A 121 -5.58 -20.58 1.41
C ALA A 121 -4.62 -20.04 2.48
N PRO A 122 -3.90 -18.93 2.23
CA PRO A 122 -3.08 -18.32 3.26
C PRO A 122 -4.00 -17.82 4.38
N GLU A 123 -3.76 -18.31 5.61
CA GLU A 123 -4.39 -17.77 6.81
C GLU A 123 -4.10 -16.28 6.91
N LEU A 124 -5.15 -15.51 7.16
CA LEU A 124 -5.13 -14.07 7.32
C LEU A 124 -4.43 -13.71 8.64
N THR A 125 -3.10 -13.65 8.64
CA THR A 125 -2.37 -12.89 9.68
C THR A 125 -2.39 -11.42 9.28
N PRO A 126 -2.83 -10.48 10.14
CA PRO A 126 -2.80 -9.07 9.81
C PRO A 126 -1.33 -8.63 9.74
N GLU A 127 -0.82 -8.52 8.52
CA GLU A 127 0.49 -7.93 8.23
C GLU A 127 0.41 -6.46 8.65
N LEU A 128 1.02 -6.15 9.78
CA LEU A 128 1.15 -4.81 10.32
C LEU A 128 1.88 -3.95 9.30
N GLU A 129 1.20 -2.90 8.82
CA GLU A 129 1.84 -1.78 8.13
C GLU A 129 2.91 -1.17 9.06
N ASP A 130 4.14 -1.63 8.93
CA ASP A 130 5.31 -1.03 9.56
C ASP A 130 5.62 0.28 8.82
N TYR A 131 4.94 1.36 9.21
CA TYR A 131 5.36 2.73 8.93
C TYR A 131 6.59 3.07 9.78
N SER A 132 7.70 2.38 9.53
CA SER A 132 9.03 2.72 10.03
C SER A 132 9.69 3.71 9.06
N LEU A 133 9.16 4.95 9.03
CA LEU A 133 10.01 6.09 8.69
C LEU A 133 10.90 6.31 9.92
N GLU A 134 12.08 5.69 9.89
CA GLU A 134 13.22 6.03 10.73
C GLU A 134 13.50 7.52 10.52
N ASP A 135 12.92 8.32 11.42
CA ASP A 135 13.19 9.74 11.58
C ASP A 135 14.61 9.81 12.15
N GLU A 136 15.61 9.80 11.26
CA GLU A 136 16.97 10.14 11.67
C GLU A 136 16.91 11.49 12.38
N GLY A 137 17.27 11.45 13.66
CA GLY A 137 17.19 12.57 14.59
C GLY A 137 17.78 13.84 13.98
N LEU A 138 16.89 14.67 13.44
CA LEU A 138 17.19 16.06 13.14
C LEU A 138 17.30 16.76 14.49
N GLY A 139 18.53 17.06 14.90
CA GLY A 139 18.80 17.96 16.00
C GLY A 139 18.09 19.30 15.76
N MET A 140 16.89 19.43 16.35
CA MET A 140 16.23 20.72 16.55
C MET A 140 16.48 21.13 18.00
N GLU A 141 17.61 21.78 18.20
CA GLU A 141 17.75 22.75 19.28
C GLU A 141 16.66 23.83 19.09
N GLY A 142 15.67 23.88 19.99
CA GLY A 142 14.95 25.13 20.26
C GLY A 142 13.45 25.20 19.97
N MET A 143 12.68 24.11 20.04
CA MET A 143 11.23 24.23 20.28
C MET A 143 10.96 23.89 21.75
N ASP A 144 10.31 24.81 22.46
CA ASP A 144 10.00 24.71 23.88
C ASP A 144 9.38 23.33 24.17
N GLY A 145 9.95 22.58 25.11
CA GLY A 145 9.61 21.17 25.35
C GLY A 145 8.16 20.91 25.78
N ASN A 146 7.37 21.96 25.98
CA ASN A 146 5.95 21.88 26.30
C ASN A 146 5.04 21.85 25.06
N ASP A 147 5.48 22.43 23.93
CA ASP A 147 4.62 22.51 22.74
C ASP A 147 4.52 21.18 22.00
N SER A 148 5.52 20.30 22.15
CA SER A 148 5.52 18.95 21.58
C SER A 148 4.79 17.91 22.44
N ASP A 149 4.25 18.28 23.60
CA ASP A 149 3.51 17.36 24.46
C ASP A 149 2.29 16.77 23.74
N VAL A 150 2.03 15.48 23.93
CA VAL A 150 0.97 14.78 23.19
C VAL A 150 -0.41 15.30 23.60
N VAL A 151 -0.66 15.44 24.89
CA VAL A 151 -2.00 15.74 25.41
C VAL A 151 -2.30 17.23 25.37
N SER A 152 -1.36 18.06 25.82
CA SER A 152 -1.53 19.51 26.02
C SER A 152 -0.80 20.37 25.00
N GLY A 153 0.15 19.80 24.26
CA GLY A 153 0.90 20.53 23.24
C GLY A 153 0.07 20.84 22.00
N SER A 154 0.54 21.79 21.19
CA SER A 154 -0.04 22.14 19.88
C SER A 154 0.93 21.92 18.72
N GLY A 155 2.20 21.64 19.03
CA GLY A 155 3.27 21.40 18.08
C GLY A 155 3.32 19.94 17.60
N ARG A 156 4.30 19.67 16.73
CA ARG A 156 4.58 18.33 16.19
C ARG A 156 5.08 17.42 17.30
N ILE A 157 4.56 16.20 17.34
CA ILE A 157 4.95 15.19 18.34
C ILE A 157 6.29 14.58 17.92
N THR A 158 7.30 14.71 18.78
CA THR A 158 8.65 14.14 18.59
C THR A 158 8.73 12.73 19.16
N ASP A 159 9.81 12.00 18.89
CA ASP A 159 10.00 10.65 19.45
C ASP A 159 10.16 10.67 20.98
N GLU A 160 10.79 11.72 21.53
CA GLU A 160 10.85 11.96 22.99
C GLU A 160 9.45 12.14 23.60
N SER A 161 8.56 12.86 22.91
CA SER A 161 7.17 13.02 23.33
C SER A 161 6.39 11.70 23.32
N HIS A 162 6.76 10.72 22.48
CA HIS A 162 6.13 9.39 22.52
C HIS A 162 6.50 8.64 23.81
N GLU A 163 7.76 8.75 24.25
CA GLU A 163 8.21 8.10 25.47
C GLU A 163 7.63 8.78 26.71
N SER A 164 7.64 10.12 26.77
CA SER A 164 7.04 10.86 27.89
C SER A 164 5.54 10.62 28.00
N PHE A 165 4.83 10.55 26.87
CA PHE A 165 3.40 10.24 26.85
C PHE A 165 3.07 8.88 27.48
N LEU A 166 3.91 7.85 27.26
CA LEU A 166 3.72 6.55 27.87
C LEU A 166 3.90 6.59 29.40
N ARG A 167 4.80 7.44 29.89
CA ARG A 167 5.11 7.59 31.33
C ARG A 167 4.09 8.45 32.05
N ASP A 168 3.76 9.61 31.49
CA ASP A 168 2.92 10.63 32.13
C ASP A 168 1.43 10.32 31.97
N HIS A 169 1.06 9.65 30.88
CA HIS A 169 -0.31 9.37 30.49
C HIS A 169 -0.50 7.91 30.02
N THR A 170 -0.03 6.96 30.84
CA THR A 170 -0.05 5.52 30.49
C THR A 170 -1.44 5.00 30.10
N ASP A 171 -2.51 5.48 30.74
CA ASP A 171 -3.87 5.05 30.45
C ASP A 171 -4.34 5.48 29.06
N THR A 172 -4.16 6.75 28.69
CA THR A 172 -4.53 7.23 27.36
C THR A 172 -3.60 6.68 26.28
N ALA A 173 -2.33 6.45 26.60
CA ALA A 173 -1.39 5.77 25.71
C ALA A 173 -1.85 4.34 25.36
N ILE A 174 -2.27 3.56 26.36
CA ILE A 174 -2.77 2.21 26.15
C ILE A 174 -4.14 2.21 25.45
N LYS A 175 -5.05 3.14 25.79
CA LYS A 175 -6.31 3.34 25.04
C LYS A 175 -6.07 3.64 23.57
N PHE A 176 -5.13 4.54 23.28
CA PHE A 176 -4.74 4.90 21.91
C PHE A 176 -4.13 3.71 21.16
N LEU A 177 -3.29 2.93 21.83
CA LEU A 177 -2.66 1.74 21.26
C LEU A 177 -3.70 0.67 20.91
N MET A 178 -4.62 0.37 21.83
CA MET A 178 -5.60 -0.72 21.71
C MET A 178 -6.86 -0.32 20.92
N ARG A 179 -7.12 0.98 20.71
CA ARG A 179 -8.39 1.52 20.17
C ARG A 179 -9.64 1.03 20.91
N LYS A 180 -9.49 0.83 22.22
CA LYS A 180 -10.57 0.39 23.10
C LYS A 180 -10.50 1.18 24.40
N ASP A 181 -11.64 1.31 25.08
CA ASP A 181 -11.66 1.82 26.44
C ASP A 181 -11.05 0.77 27.41
N LEU A 182 -10.79 1.16 28.65
CA LEU A 182 -10.18 0.28 29.66
C LEU A 182 -11.05 -0.93 30.00
N ASP A 183 -12.37 -0.81 29.77
CA ASP A 183 -13.36 -1.86 29.96
C ASP A 183 -13.53 -2.77 28.72
N ASP A 184 -12.57 -2.74 27.79
CA ASP A 184 -12.58 -3.45 26.49
C ASP A 184 -13.75 -3.07 25.56
N SER A 185 -14.50 -2.03 25.93
CA SER A 185 -15.60 -1.48 25.13
C SER A 185 -15.08 -0.62 23.98
N GLU A 186 -15.95 -0.39 22.99
CA GLU A 186 -15.65 0.54 21.89
C GLU A 186 -15.29 1.93 22.42
N LEU A 187 -14.33 2.56 21.75
CA LEU A 187 -13.86 3.88 22.11
C LEU A 187 -14.98 4.91 21.93
N LYS A 188 -15.12 5.87 22.86
CA LYS A 188 -16.11 6.95 22.73
C LYS A 188 -15.73 7.86 21.56
N ALA A 189 -16.75 8.41 20.89
CA ALA A 189 -16.54 9.30 19.74
C ALA A 189 -15.66 10.53 20.09
N ASP A 190 -15.78 11.06 21.30
CA ASP A 190 -14.96 12.19 21.76
C ASP A 190 -13.47 11.78 21.89
N ASP A 191 -13.20 10.58 22.41
CA ASP A 191 -11.84 10.04 22.53
C ASP A 191 -11.24 9.71 21.15
N GLU A 192 -12.06 9.20 20.23
CA GLU A 192 -11.64 8.92 18.85
C GLU A 192 -11.25 10.20 18.10
N GLN A 193 -12.01 11.29 18.27
CA GLN A 193 -11.67 12.58 17.70
C GLN A 193 -10.33 13.10 18.22
N VAL A 194 -10.08 13.00 19.53
CA VAL A 194 -8.81 13.41 20.15
C VAL A 194 -7.65 12.56 19.61
N HIS A 195 -7.85 11.25 19.44
CA HIS A 195 -6.85 10.36 18.87
C HIS A 195 -6.50 10.71 17.42
N GLU A 196 -7.48 11.12 16.61
CA GLU A 196 -7.22 11.61 15.24
C GLU A 196 -6.36 12.87 15.23
N GLU A 197 -6.60 13.80 16.16
CA GLU A 197 -5.81 15.03 16.28
C GLU A 197 -4.35 14.71 16.65
N TRP A 198 -4.12 13.78 17.58
CA TRP A 198 -2.77 13.33 17.90
C TRP A 198 -2.09 12.64 16.72
N GLN A 199 -2.81 11.81 15.95
CA GLN A 199 -2.28 11.20 14.74
C GLN A 199 -1.87 12.24 13.69
N LYS A 200 -2.69 13.28 13.47
CA LYS A 200 -2.36 14.40 12.57
C LYS A 200 -1.11 15.15 13.03
N ARG A 201 -0.87 15.24 14.35
CA ARG A 201 0.33 15.87 14.94
C ARG A 201 1.57 14.99 14.92
N GLY A 202 1.45 13.71 14.54
CA GLY A 202 2.57 12.79 14.35
C GLY A 202 2.64 11.64 15.36
N LEU A 203 1.63 11.43 16.21
CA LEU A 203 1.56 10.27 17.10
C LEU A 203 1.27 9.01 16.28
N SER A 204 2.23 8.08 16.25
CA SER A 204 2.06 6.79 15.55
C SER A 204 1.80 5.67 16.54
N ARG A 205 0.77 4.86 16.27
CA ARG A 205 0.50 3.62 17.01
C ARG A 205 1.65 2.63 16.90
N GLY A 206 2.31 2.55 15.74
CA GLY A 206 3.47 1.67 15.53
C GLY A 206 4.66 2.10 16.38
N LYS A 207 4.97 3.40 16.43
CA LYS A 207 6.03 3.94 17.29
C LYS A 207 5.71 3.71 18.77
N LEU A 208 4.48 4.01 19.20
CA LEU A 208 4.05 3.77 20.58
C LEU A 208 4.09 2.27 20.94
N ARG A 209 3.67 1.39 20.02
CA ARG A 209 3.79 -0.06 20.17
C ARG A 209 5.24 -0.50 20.37
N LYS A 210 6.16 0.00 19.55
CA LYS A 210 7.59 -0.30 19.66
C LYS A 210 8.15 0.15 21.02
N HIS A 211 7.77 1.33 21.49
CA HIS A 211 8.17 1.84 22.80
C HIS A 211 7.62 0.98 23.95
N VAL A 212 6.34 0.57 23.89
CA VAL A 212 5.74 -0.34 24.89
C VAL A 212 6.42 -1.70 24.88
N MET A 213 6.66 -2.29 23.69
CA MET A 213 7.33 -3.58 23.57
C MET A 213 8.77 -3.53 24.11
N LYS A 214 9.49 -2.45 23.83
CA LYS A 214 10.84 -2.21 24.38
C LYS A 214 10.83 -2.02 25.90
N LEU A 215 9.83 -1.33 26.43
CA LEU A 215 9.70 -1.09 27.87
C LEU A 215 9.40 -2.40 28.62
N MET A 216 8.54 -3.25 28.06
CA MET A 216 8.08 -4.48 28.69
C MET A 216 8.92 -5.72 28.35
N ASP A 217 9.89 -5.58 27.44
CA ASP A 217 10.66 -6.70 26.87
C ASP A 217 9.75 -7.78 26.24
N TRP A 218 8.70 -7.35 25.54
CA TRP A 218 7.73 -8.25 24.91
C TRP A 218 8.04 -8.52 23.44
N ASP A 219 7.96 -9.79 23.03
CA ASP A 219 8.04 -10.19 21.62
C ASP A 219 6.78 -9.81 20.83
N ASN A 220 5.61 -9.86 21.49
CA ASN A 220 4.32 -9.45 20.95
C ASN A 220 3.44 -8.87 22.05
N ILE A 221 2.50 -7.98 21.71
CA ILE A 221 1.50 -7.50 22.67
C ILE A 221 0.61 -8.68 23.07
N PRO A 222 0.48 -9.01 24.37
CA PRO A 222 -0.36 -10.10 24.82
C PRO A 222 -1.84 -9.82 24.51
N GLU A 223 -2.58 -10.84 24.06
CA GLU A 223 -4.03 -10.79 23.83
C GLU A 223 -4.82 -10.93 25.16
N ILE A 224 -4.46 -10.13 26.15
CA ILE A 224 -5.13 -10.04 27.45
C ILE A 224 -5.99 -8.76 27.49
N ALA A 225 -6.82 -8.63 28.53
CA ALA A 225 -7.70 -7.48 28.68
C ALA A 225 -6.88 -6.18 28.80
N VAL A 226 -7.40 -5.08 28.24
CA VAL A 226 -6.72 -3.77 28.17
C VAL A 226 -6.29 -3.27 29.56
N ASN A 227 -7.12 -3.51 30.57
CA ASN A 227 -6.82 -3.17 31.96
C ASN A 227 -5.62 -3.95 32.53
N GLU A 228 -5.43 -5.21 32.13
CA GLU A 228 -4.33 -6.06 32.56
C GLU A 228 -3.02 -5.60 31.92
N ILE A 229 -3.05 -5.29 30.62
CA ILE A 229 -1.92 -4.66 29.92
C ILE A 229 -1.51 -3.36 30.61
N LEU A 230 -2.49 -2.51 30.92
CA LEU A 230 -2.25 -1.24 31.61
C LEU A 230 -1.60 -1.44 32.98
N ASN A 231 -2.04 -2.43 33.75
CA ASN A 231 -1.47 -2.70 35.07
C ASN A 231 -0.01 -3.16 34.96
N GLN A 232 0.30 -4.07 34.03
CA GLN A 232 1.67 -4.55 33.81
C GLN A 232 2.61 -3.42 33.37
N VAL A 233 2.15 -2.56 32.45
CA VAL A 233 2.94 -1.41 31.99
C VAL A 233 3.17 -0.42 33.13
N ARG A 234 2.13 -0.10 33.93
CA ARG A 234 2.28 0.77 35.11
C ARG A 234 3.21 0.18 36.16
N GLU A 235 3.16 -1.12 36.40
CA GLU A 235 4.06 -1.80 37.33
C GLU A 235 5.52 -1.67 36.88
N LYS A 236 5.79 -1.88 35.59
CA LYS A 236 7.14 -1.73 35.02
C LYS A 236 7.65 -0.27 35.04
N ILE A 237 6.78 0.72 34.82
CA ILE A 237 7.16 2.15 34.88
C ILE A 237 7.51 2.57 36.32
N ASN A 238 6.80 2.03 37.31
CA ASN A 238 6.97 2.37 38.73
C ASN A 238 8.00 1.50 39.46
N SER A 239 8.53 0.44 38.83
CA SER A 239 9.55 -0.46 39.37
C SER A 239 10.97 0.01 39.10
#